data_AF-A0A8J2ZXR7-F1
#
_entry.id   AF-A0A8J2ZXR7-F1
#
_cell.length_a   1.000
_cell.length_b   1.000
_cell.length_c   1.000
_cell.angle_alpha   90.00
_cell.angle_beta   90.00
_cell.angle_gamma   90.00
#
_symmetry.space_group_name_H-M   'P 1'
#
loop_
_entity.id
_entity.type
_entity.pdbx_description
1 polymer ?
#
loop_
_entity_poly.entity_id
_entity_poly.type
_entity_poly.pdbx_seq_one_letter_code
_entity_poly.pdbx_strand_id
1 'polypeptide(L)'
;MQQLNVNLTIPIPADSVLISKVELKELKRQELAGVYWNMKDLESRVGRKQEWIKENILYPSRFRKILDSDNGGFVFYPRSKGQTWSFQATKMSEFLEENFSLIFKGGS
;
A
#
# COMPACT_ATOMS: atom_id res chain seq x y z
N MET A 1 -54.76 -5.39 -1.63
CA MET A 1 -53.48 -5.19 -2.36
C MET A 1 -53.11 -6.52 -2.99
N GLN A 2 -52.96 -6.59 -4.31
CA GLN A 2 -52.49 -7.79 -5.02
C GLN A 2 -50.96 -7.76 -5.10
N GLN A 3 -50.31 -8.90 -4.86
CA GLN A 3 -48.87 -9.08 -5.03
C GLN A 3 -48.63 -10.20 -6.05
N LEU A 4 -47.84 -9.89 -7.08
CA LEU A 4 -47.40 -10.84 -8.08
C LEU A 4 -45.98 -11.28 -7.71
N ASN A 5 -45.79 -12.58 -7.48
CA ASN A 5 -44.47 -13.13 -7.19
C ASN A 5 -43.88 -13.67 -8.51
N VAL A 6 -42.85 -12.99 -9.03
CA VAL A 6 -42.23 -13.31 -10.31
C VAL A 6 -40.86 -13.94 -10.04
N ASN A 7 -40.67 -15.17 -10.52
CA ASN A 7 -39.35 -15.80 -10.60
C ASN A 7 -38.78 -15.57 -12.00
N LEU A 8 -37.74 -14.73 -12.08
CA LEU A 8 -37.05 -14.43 -13.32
C LEU A 8 -35.64 -15.03 -13.27
N THR A 9 -35.27 -15.81 -14.28
CA THR A 9 -33.91 -16.38 -14.38
C THR A 9 -33.12 -15.58 -15.40
N ILE A 10 -32.09 -14.87 -14.94
CA ILE A 10 -31.20 -14.11 -15.82
C ILE A 10 -29.94 -14.95 -16.05
N PRO A 11 -29.68 -15.43 -17.28
CA PRO A 11 -28.49 -16.20 -17.56
C PRO A 11 -27.26 -15.30 -17.49
N ILE A 12 -26.19 -15.81 -16.88
CA ILE A 12 -24.90 -15.15 -16.90
C ILE A 12 -24.27 -15.41 -18.27
N PRO A 13 -23.76 -14.39 -18.98
CA PRO A 13 -23.04 -14.58 -20.25
C PRO A 13 -21.88 -15.56 -20.10
N ALA A 14 -21.57 -16.33 -21.15
CA ALA A 14 -20.57 -17.39 -21.10
C ALA A 14 -19.14 -16.90 -20.78
N ASP A 15 -18.87 -15.61 -20.99
CA ASP A 15 -17.60 -14.92 -20.71
C ASP A 15 -17.60 -14.15 -19.39
N SER A 16 -18.67 -14.29 -18.59
CA SER A 16 -18.87 -13.52 -17.36
C SER A 16 -18.93 -14.43 -16.14
N VAL A 17 -18.35 -13.98 -15.03
CA VAL A 17 -18.42 -14.66 -13.73
C VAL A 17 -18.97 -13.72 -12.67
N LEU A 18 -19.87 -14.24 -11.82
CA LEU A 18 -20.44 -13.50 -10.71
C LEU A 18 -19.50 -13.60 -9.49
N ILE A 19 -18.95 -12.47 -9.06
CA ILE A 19 -18.05 -12.38 -7.90
C ILE A 19 -18.54 -11.33 -6.91
N SER A 20 -18.10 -11.43 -5.65
CA SER A 20 -18.46 -10.44 -4.63
C SER A 20 -17.76 -9.09 -4.87
N LYS A 21 -18.35 -7.99 -4.41
CA LYS A 21 -17.71 -6.66 -4.50
C LYS A 21 -16.39 -6.58 -3.73
N VAL A 22 -16.22 -7.38 -2.67
CA VAL A 22 -14.98 -7.46 -1.89
C VAL A 22 -13.89 -8.14 -2.70
N GLU A 23 -14.23 -9.26 -3.33
CA GLU A 23 -13.33 -10.02 -4.21
C GLU A 23 -12.94 -9.24 -5.47
N LEU A 24 -13.87 -8.50 -6.09
CA LEU A 24 -13.55 -7.58 -7.20
C LEU A 24 -12.52 -6.51 -6.80
N LYS A 25 -12.64 -5.94 -5.59
CA LYS A 25 -11.69 -4.93 -5.09
C LYS A 25 -10.33 -5.55 -4.81
N GLU A 26 -10.29 -6.76 -4.28
CA GLU A 26 -9.05 -7.48 -4.01
C GLU A 26 -8.34 -7.88 -5.32
N LEU A 27 -9.08 -8.38 -6.32
CA LEU A 27 -8.54 -8.68 -7.65
C LEU A 27 -7.97 -7.43 -8.33
N LYS A 28 -8.65 -6.27 -8.23
CA LYS A 28 -8.12 -4.98 -8.72
C LYS A 28 -6.89 -4.51 -7.93
N ARG A 29 -6.80 -4.78 -6.63
CA ARG A 29 -5.58 -4.52 -5.84
C ARG A 29 -4.43 -5.42 -6.28
N GLN A 30 -4.71 -6.69 -6.61
CA GLN A 30 -3.72 -7.66 -7.05
C GLN A 30 -3.15 -7.35 -8.44
N GLU A 31 -3.94 -6.76 -9.33
CA GLU A 31 -3.48 -6.30 -10.65
C GLU A 31 -2.45 -5.15 -10.57
N LEU A 32 -2.51 -4.35 -9.49
CA LEU A 32 -1.55 -3.28 -9.16
C LEU A 32 -0.48 -3.72 -8.13
N ALA A 33 -0.53 -4.97 -7.67
CA ALA A 33 0.37 -5.51 -6.66
C ALA A 33 1.67 -6.01 -7.29
N GLY A 34 2.80 -5.74 -6.64
CA GLY A 34 4.11 -6.28 -7.03
C GLY A 34 5.15 -5.23 -7.42
N VAL A 35 4.78 -3.94 -7.49
CA VAL A 35 5.78 -2.87 -7.63
C VAL A 35 6.41 -2.59 -6.27
N TYR A 36 7.70 -2.90 -6.18
CA TYR A 36 8.53 -2.56 -5.04
C TYR A 36 9.43 -1.38 -5.38
N TRP A 37 9.48 -0.41 -4.49
CA TRP A 37 10.45 0.67 -4.56
C TRP A 37 11.75 0.25 -3.88
N ASN A 38 12.86 0.75 -4.39
CA ASN A 38 14.14 0.79 -3.70
C ASN A 38 14.33 2.18 -3.04
N MET A 39 15.46 2.39 -2.37
CA MET A 39 15.73 3.67 -1.70
C MET A 39 15.77 4.86 -2.66
N LYS A 40 16.28 4.71 -3.89
CA LYS A 40 16.35 5.81 -4.87
C LYS A 40 14.96 6.23 -5.34
N ASP A 41 14.05 5.28 -5.50
CA ASP A 41 12.65 5.60 -5.86
C ASP A 41 11.99 6.41 -4.74
N LEU A 42 12.25 6.04 -3.47
CA LEU A 42 11.74 6.76 -2.32
C LEU A 42 12.35 8.17 -2.21
N GLU A 43 13.65 8.31 -2.46
CA GLU A 43 14.32 9.62 -2.54
C GLU A 43 13.67 10.53 -3.60
N SER A 44 13.42 10.00 -4.80
CA SER A 44 12.80 10.75 -5.90
C SER A 44 11.38 11.22 -5.57
N ARG A 45 10.63 10.43 -4.79
CA ARG A 45 9.24 10.75 -4.43
C ARG A 45 9.13 11.71 -3.25
N VAL A 46 9.98 11.54 -2.25
CA VAL A 46 10.00 12.41 -1.06
C VAL A 46 10.74 13.72 -1.36
N GLY A 47 11.62 13.75 -2.37
CA GLY A 47 12.44 14.92 -2.70
C GLY A 47 13.52 15.20 -1.64
N ARG A 48 13.93 14.17 -0.89
CA ARG A 48 14.91 14.25 0.19
C ARG A 48 15.92 13.11 0.05
N LYS A 49 17.12 13.31 0.59
CA LYS A 49 18.18 12.29 0.60
C LYS A 49 17.88 11.19 1.60
N GLN A 50 18.46 10.01 1.36
CA GLN A 50 18.25 8.81 2.19
C GLN A 50 18.55 9.05 3.68
N GLU A 51 19.51 9.91 4.02
CA GLU A 51 19.88 10.23 5.40
C GLU A 51 18.70 10.88 6.11
N TRP A 52 18.12 11.91 5.47
CA TRP A 52 16.94 12.60 5.98
C TRP A 52 15.72 11.67 6.06
N ILE A 53 15.50 10.84 5.04
CA ILE A 53 14.39 9.88 5.00
C ILE A 53 14.51 8.85 6.14
N LYS A 54 15.72 8.35 6.40
CA LYS A 54 15.98 7.44 7.51
C LYS A 54 15.63 8.09 8.85
N GLU A 55 16.07 9.33 9.07
CA GLU A 55 15.87 10.05 10.33
C GLU A 55 14.42 10.49 10.55
N ASN A 56 13.68 10.87 9.50
CA ASN A 56 12.37 11.51 9.63
C ASN A 56 11.20 10.58 9.28
N ILE A 57 11.45 9.49 8.57
CA ILE A 57 10.39 8.58 8.08
C ILE A 57 10.64 7.14 8.57
N LEU A 58 11.84 6.57 8.37
CA LEU A 58 12.05 5.12 8.55
C LEU A 58 12.40 4.72 9.99
N TYR A 59 13.25 5.48 10.69
CA TYR A 59 13.68 5.17 12.05
C TYR A 59 12.88 5.79 13.20
N PRO A 60 12.08 6.86 13.03
CA PRO A 60 11.20 7.32 14.10
C PRO A 60 10.31 6.17 14.61
N SER A 61 10.37 5.91 15.91
CA SER A 61 9.68 4.77 16.53
C SER A 61 8.18 4.74 16.25
N ARG A 62 7.55 5.93 16.12
CA ARG A 62 6.15 6.09 15.74
C ARG A 62 5.81 5.53 14.35
N PHE A 63 6.73 5.63 13.41
CA PHE A 63 6.55 5.17 12.04
C PHE A 63 7.10 3.76 11.87
N ARG A 64 8.27 3.46 12.42
CA ARG A 64 8.91 2.16 12.29
C ARG A 64 8.02 0.98 12.71
N LYS A 65 7.22 1.13 13.77
CA LYS A 65 6.28 0.09 14.22
C LYS A 65 5.23 -0.28 13.16
N ILE A 66 4.89 0.68 12.29
CA ILE A 66 3.90 0.53 11.22
C ILE A 66 4.58 0.10 9.91
N LEU A 67 5.79 0.62 9.66
CA LEU A 67 6.53 0.41 8.43
C LEU A 67 7.23 -0.96 8.38
N ASP A 68 7.85 -1.41 9.47
CA ASP A 68 8.75 -2.57 9.49
C ASP A 68 7.99 -3.88 9.18
N SER A 69 8.46 -4.60 8.16
CA SER A 69 7.86 -5.87 7.71
C SER A 69 7.83 -6.93 8.81
N ASP A 70 8.78 -6.90 9.75
CA ASP A 70 8.80 -7.81 10.89
C ASP A 70 7.61 -7.59 11.83
N ASN A 71 7.00 -6.41 11.80
CA ASN A 71 5.79 -6.07 12.54
C ASN A 71 4.51 -6.18 11.68
N GLY A 72 4.59 -6.80 10.49
CA GLY A 72 3.48 -6.85 9.52
C GLY A 72 3.35 -5.59 8.66
N GLY A 73 4.35 -4.70 8.71
CA GLY A 73 4.44 -3.51 7.87
C GLY A 73 4.79 -3.82 6.41
N PHE A 74 5.17 -2.77 5.68
CA PHE A 74 5.34 -2.80 4.22
C PHE A 74 6.70 -2.29 3.74
N VAL A 75 7.68 -2.25 4.65
CA VAL A 75 9.06 -1.84 4.42
C VAL A 75 10.00 -2.91 4.96
N PHE A 76 10.87 -3.41 4.09
CA PHE A 76 11.94 -4.32 4.46
C PHE A 76 13.21 -3.53 4.84
N TYR A 77 13.69 -3.74 6.07
CA TYR A 77 14.89 -3.10 6.60
C TYR A 77 16.10 -4.05 6.42
N PRO A 78 17.12 -3.69 5.63
CA PRO A 78 18.30 -4.53 5.45
C PRO A 78 19.11 -4.62 6.74
N ARG A 79 19.45 -5.85 7.16
CA ARG A 79 20.20 -6.15 8.40
C ARG A 79 21.57 -6.76 8.14
N SER A 80 21.78 -7.30 6.94
CA SER A 80 23.02 -7.98 6.55
C SER A 80 23.56 -7.46 5.22
N LYS A 81 24.86 -7.64 5.00
CA LYS A 81 25.49 -7.31 3.71
C LYS A 81 24.79 -8.09 2.58
N GLY A 82 24.41 -7.38 1.53
CA GLY A 82 23.70 -7.94 0.37
C GLY A 82 22.18 -7.72 0.38
N GLN A 83 21.60 -7.30 1.52
CA GLN A 83 20.20 -6.91 1.59
C GLN A 83 20.02 -5.46 1.17
N THR A 84 18.97 -5.19 0.40
CA THR A 84 18.59 -3.85 -0.04
C THR A 84 17.24 -3.46 0.54
N TRP A 85 16.99 -2.15 0.63
CA TRP A 85 15.68 -1.63 1.03
C TRP A 85 14.63 -2.01 -0.01
N SER A 86 13.46 -2.42 0.48
CA SER A 86 12.29 -2.69 -0.36
C SER A 86 11.05 -2.10 0.29
N PHE A 87 10.25 -1.35 -0.47
CA PHE A 87 9.01 -0.74 -0.01
C PHE A 87 7.88 -1.18 -0.92
N GLN A 88 6.76 -1.66 -0.38
CA GLN A 88 5.56 -1.88 -1.21
C GLN A 88 5.04 -0.51 -1.66
N ALA A 89 5.15 -0.23 -2.96
CA ALA A 89 4.91 1.08 -3.53
C ALA A 89 3.55 1.66 -3.12
N THR A 90 2.49 0.86 -3.26
CA THR A 90 1.12 1.29 -2.96
C THR A 90 0.95 1.72 -1.51
N LYS A 91 1.40 0.88 -0.56
CA LYS A 91 1.25 1.16 0.87
C LYS A 91 2.16 2.28 1.34
N MET A 92 3.37 2.37 0.78
CA MET A 92 4.29 3.46 1.08
C MET A 92 3.75 4.80 0.58
N SER A 93 3.12 4.84 -0.59
CA SER A 93 2.48 6.05 -1.12
C SER A 93 1.36 6.53 -0.19
N GLU A 94 0.45 5.63 0.17
CA GLU A 94 -0.66 5.91 1.09
C GLU A 94 -0.15 6.44 2.44
N PHE A 95 0.86 5.79 3.00
CA PHE A 95 1.49 6.23 4.25
C PHE A 95 2.09 7.64 4.15
N LEU A 96 2.78 7.97 3.07
CA LEU A 96 3.38 9.30 2.88
C LEU A 96 2.31 10.39 2.76
N GLU A 97 1.20 10.11 2.09
CA GLU A 97 0.06 11.03 1.97
C GLU A 97 -0.60 11.28 3.33
N GLU A 98 -0.93 10.22 4.06
CA GLU A 98 -1.58 10.32 5.38
C GLU A 98 -0.70 11.01 6.43
N ASN A 99 0.62 10.78 6.38
CA ASN A 99 1.56 11.29 7.37
C ASN A 99 2.28 12.56 6.92
N PHE A 100 1.87 13.16 5.80
CA PHE A 100 2.53 14.33 5.20
C PHE A 100 2.79 15.43 6.23
N SER A 101 1.76 15.81 7.01
CA SER A 101 1.91 16.84 8.05
C SER A 101 2.94 16.44 9.11
N LEU A 102 2.93 15.20 9.59
CA LEU A 102 3.86 14.73 10.62
C LEU A 102 5.32 14.64 10.12
N ILE A 103 5.49 14.36 8.83
CA ILE A 103 6.80 14.26 8.16
C ILE A 103 7.40 15.66 7.99
N PHE A 104 6.60 16.67 7.64
CA PHE A 104 7.11 18.00 7.26
C PHE A 104 6.94 19.10 8.33
N LYS A 105 6.18 18.87 9.40
CA LYS A 105 5.92 19.88 10.47
C LYS A 105 7.09 20.05 11.46
N GLY A 106 8.14 19.23 11.37
CA GLY A 106 9.33 19.30 12.24
C GLY A 106 10.45 20.24 11.77
N GLY A 107 10.26 20.96 10.65
CA GLY A 107 11.18 22.00 10.19
C GLY A 107 10.62 23.39 10.50
N SER A 108 10.79 23.85 11.74
CA SER A 108 10.54 25.24 12.15
C SER A 108 11.66 25.67 13.08
#